data_AF-A0A955YAQ5-F1
#
_entry.id   AF-A0A955YAQ5-F1
#
_cell.length_a   1.000
_cell.length_b   1.000
_cell.length_c   1.000
_cell.angle_alpha   90.00
_cell.angle_beta   90.00
_cell.angle_gamma   90.00
#
_symmetry.space_group_name_H-M   'P 1'
#
loop_
_entity.id
_entity.type
_entity.pdbx_description
1 polymer ?
#
loop_
_entity_poly.entity_id
_entity_poly.type
_entity_poly.pdbx_seq_one_letter_code
_entity_poly.pdbx_strand_id
1 'polypeptide(L)'
;MVSLKPCWRDPGSGEWRASGGFPLQMRAIGGLFAEVRLVVIEVPPEAGGLPLPEDATVIPLRAPTGSDTRRKLSVARRLPEYLPTIATHVRWADVVHTPLPGDMPLLGFVTALALGRPVVA
;
A
#
# COMPACT_ATOMS: atom_id res chain seq x y z
N MET A 1 3.58 -5.71 0.03
CA MET A 1 2.79 -5.16 -1.10
C MET A 1 2.85 -3.64 -1.07
N VAL A 2 2.92 -2.99 -2.23
CA VAL A 2 2.81 -1.52 -2.36
C VAL A 2 1.63 -1.20 -3.27
N SER A 3 0.59 -0.55 -2.73
CA SER A 3 -0.67 -0.31 -3.43
C SER A 3 -1.16 1.12 -3.27
N LEU A 4 -1.94 1.58 -4.25
CA LEU A 4 -2.70 2.82 -4.16
C LEU A 4 -4.08 2.62 -3.50
N LYS A 5 -4.38 1.44 -2.95
CA LYS A 5 -5.69 1.19 -2.36
C LYS A 5 -5.96 2.15 -1.19
N PRO A 6 -7.05 2.94 -1.20
CA PRO A 6 -7.48 3.73 -0.05
C PRO A 6 -7.84 2.81 1.10
N CYS A 7 -7.20 3.04 2.24
CA CYS A 7 -7.47 2.37 3.50
C CYS A 7 -7.71 3.41 4.59
N TRP A 8 -8.58 3.11 5.54
CA TRP A 8 -8.87 3.99 6.66
C TRP A 8 -9.00 3.19 7.94
N ARG A 9 -8.81 3.86 9.07
CA ARG A 9 -9.08 3.27 10.39
C ARG A 9 -10.55 3.45 10.74
N ASP A 10 -11.17 2.41 11.25
CA ASP A 10 -12.48 2.49 11.87
C ASP A 10 -12.40 3.36 13.14
N PRO A 11 -13.22 4.40 13.30
CA PRO A 11 -13.17 5.24 14.50
C PRO A 11 -13.56 4.52 15.79
N GLY A 12 -14.35 3.44 15.70
CA GLY A 12 -14.81 2.67 16.85
C GLY A 12 -13.82 1.57 17.25
N SER A 13 -13.42 0.73 16.30
CA SER A 13 -12.53 -0.42 16.57
C SER A 13 -11.03 -0.12 16.39
N GLY A 14 -10.68 0.93 15.64
CA GLY A 14 -9.30 1.23 15.26
C GLY A 14 -8.73 0.31 14.17
N GLU A 15 -9.51 -0.67 13.71
CA GLU A 15 -9.15 -1.64 12.68
C GLU A 15 -8.97 -0.96 11.31
N TRP A 16 -8.06 -1.50 10.52
CA TRP A 16 -7.90 -1.05 9.14
C TRP A 16 -8.99 -1.64 8.24
N ARG A 17 -9.61 -0.78 7.44
CA ARG A 17 -10.65 -1.14 6.47
C ARG A 17 -10.28 -0.67 5.07
N ALA A 18 -10.79 -1.38 4.08
CA ALA A 18 -10.78 -0.93 2.69
C ALA A 18 -12.06 -1.34 1.96
N SER A 19 -12.41 -0.62 0.90
CA SER A 19 -13.59 -0.90 0.07
C SER A 19 -13.34 -2.00 -0.97
N GLY A 20 -14.41 -2.63 -1.46
CA GLY A 20 -14.39 -3.58 -2.57
C GLY A 20 -13.72 -4.92 -2.23
N GLY A 21 -13.21 -5.63 -3.25
CA GLY A 21 -12.63 -6.97 -3.09
C GLY A 21 -11.22 -7.02 -2.49
N PHE A 22 -10.58 -5.86 -2.25
CA PHE A 22 -9.19 -5.80 -1.80
C PHE A 22 -8.95 -6.55 -0.47
N PRO A 23 -9.77 -6.37 0.59
CA PRO A 23 -9.56 -7.12 1.83
C PRO A 23 -9.66 -8.65 1.64
N LEU A 24 -10.57 -9.12 0.79
CA LEU A 24 -10.72 -10.54 0.48
C LEU A 24 -9.51 -11.08 -0.29
N GLN A 25 -9.01 -10.32 -1.27
CA GLN A 25 -7.77 -10.65 -1.98
C GLN A 25 -6.59 -10.71 -1.01
N MET A 26 -6.47 -9.75 -0.10
CA MET A 26 -5.38 -9.73 0.88
C MET A 26 -5.46 -10.86 1.89
N ARG A 27 -6.66 -11.35 2.25
CA ARG A 27 -6.80 -12.57 3.05
C ARG A 27 -6.32 -13.81 2.30
N ALA A 28 -6.69 -13.94 1.03
CA ALA A 28 -6.27 -15.07 0.20
C ALA A 28 -4.74 -15.07 0.00
N ILE A 29 -4.15 -13.90 -0.28
CA ILE A 29 -2.70 -13.74 -0.40
C ILE A 29 -2.02 -13.97 0.96
N GLY A 30 -2.60 -13.43 2.04
CA GLY A 30 -2.08 -13.59 3.40
C GLY A 30 -1.92 -15.05 3.82
N GLY A 31 -2.86 -15.92 3.44
CA GLY A 31 -2.75 -17.35 3.69
C GLY A 31 -1.56 -18.05 3.03
N LEU A 32 -0.84 -17.41 2.11
CA LEU A 32 0.35 -17.95 1.45
C LEU A 32 1.67 -17.54 2.12
N PHE A 33 1.65 -16.57 3.03
CA PHE A 33 2.85 -15.98 3.62
C PHE A 33 2.76 -15.95 5.14
N ALA A 34 3.89 -16.16 5.83
CA ALA A 34 3.93 -16.05 7.30
C ALA A 34 3.79 -14.61 7.79
N GLU A 35 4.20 -13.63 6.97
CA GLU A 35 4.10 -12.21 7.29
C GLU A 35 3.67 -11.43 6.05
N VAL A 36 2.69 -10.54 6.20
CA VAL A 36 2.26 -9.63 5.14
C VAL A 36 2.38 -8.18 5.59
N ARG A 37 3.11 -7.39 4.79
CA ARG A 37 3.24 -5.93 4.97
C ARG A 37 2.51 -5.19 3.85
N LEU A 38 1.54 -4.36 4.20
CA LEU A 38 0.70 -3.60 3.28
C LEU A 38 1.07 -2.12 3.31
N VAL A 39 1.87 -1.69 2.34
CA VAL A 39 2.13 -0.27 2.12
C VAL A 39 0.99 0.30 1.27
N VAL A 40 0.13 1.12 1.88
CA VAL A 40 -1.14 1.62 1.31
C VAL A 40 -1.30 3.11 1.53
N ILE A 41 -2.28 3.75 0.90
CA ILE A 41 -2.60 5.15 1.20
C ILE A 41 -3.69 5.25 2.26
N GLU A 42 -3.42 6.05 3.28
CA GLU A 42 -4.38 6.38 4.33
C GLU A 42 -5.29 7.52 3.89
N VAL A 43 -6.59 7.34 4.09
CA VAL A 43 -7.65 8.32 3.81
C VAL A 43 -8.55 8.51 5.05
N PRO A 44 -9.34 9.60 5.13
CA PRO A 44 -10.33 9.76 6.18
C PRO A 44 -11.30 8.58 6.26
N PRO A 45 -11.88 8.30 7.44
CA PRO A 45 -12.85 7.24 7.62
C PRO A 45 -14.02 7.33 6.62
N GLU A 46 -14.33 6.21 5.99
CA GLU A 46 -15.44 6.07 5.04
C GLU A 46 -16.46 5.05 5.57
N ALA A 47 -17.73 5.24 5.23
CA ALA A 47 -18.79 4.31 5.59
C ALA A 47 -18.61 2.96 4.87
N GLY A 48 -18.73 1.87 5.62
CA GLY A 48 -18.66 0.51 5.09
C GLY A 48 -17.22 -0.04 4.99
N GLY A 49 -16.93 -0.74 3.89
CA GLY A 49 -15.69 -1.48 3.71
C GLY A 49 -15.60 -2.77 4.53
N LEU A 50 -14.64 -3.61 4.19
CA LEU A 50 -14.33 -4.84 4.92
C LEU A 50 -13.01 -4.66 5.70
N PRO A 51 -12.88 -5.29 6.88
CA PRO A 51 -11.64 -5.26 7.63
C PRO A 51 -10.52 -5.96 6.85
N LEU A 52 -9.33 -5.36 6.86
CA LEU A 52 -8.11 -6.00 6.38
C LEU A 52 -7.76 -7.23 7.24
N PRO A 53 -6.92 -8.16 6.75
CA PRO A 53 -6.44 -9.27 7.56
C PRO A 53 -5.78 -8.76 8.85
N GLU A 54 -6.12 -9.33 9.99
CA GLU A 54 -5.61 -8.90 11.31
C GLU A 54 -4.10 -9.16 11.48
N ASP A 55 -3.61 -10.18 10.79
CA ASP A 55 -2.21 -10.59 10.71
C ASP A 55 -1.37 -9.74 9.73
N ALA A 56 -2.02 -8.88 8.93
CA ALA A 56 -1.33 -7.98 8.04
C ALA A 56 -0.85 -6.72 8.77
N THR A 57 0.45 -6.44 8.71
CA THR A 57 0.99 -5.17 9.15
C THR A 57 0.68 -4.10 8.10
N VAL A 58 -0.08 -3.07 8.49
CA VAL A 58 -0.43 -1.95 7.59
C VAL A 58 0.53 -0.78 7.81
N ILE A 59 1.14 -0.33 6.72
CA ILE A 59 2.07 0.80 6.67
C ILE A 59 1.39 1.93 5.89
N PRO A 60 0.78 2.89 6.59
CA PRO A 60 0.08 3.97 5.94
C PRO A 60 1.07 4.97 5.33
N LEU A 61 0.81 5.33 4.08
CA LEU A 61 1.40 6.49 3.42
C LEU A 61 0.33 7.57 3.31
N ARG A 62 0.75 8.83 3.37
CA ARG A 62 -0.17 9.94 3.15
C ARG A 62 -0.72 9.87 1.73
N ALA A 63 -2.02 10.10 1.57
CA ALA A 63 -2.62 10.16 0.25
C ALA A 63 -2.03 11.32 -0.57
N PRO A 64 -1.68 11.11 -1.86
CA PRO A 64 -1.33 12.20 -2.75
C PRO A 64 -2.53 13.11 -2.98
N THR A 65 -2.28 14.41 -3.08
CA THR A 65 -3.34 15.43 -3.21
C THR A 65 -3.51 15.91 -4.65
N GLY A 66 -4.74 16.31 -5.00
CA GLY A 66 -5.11 16.83 -6.31
C GLY A 66 -5.43 15.75 -7.35
N SER A 67 -5.65 16.18 -8.59
CA SER A 67 -5.94 15.32 -9.76
C SER A 67 -4.84 15.42 -10.81
N ASP A 68 -4.75 14.41 -11.69
CA ASP A 68 -3.89 14.37 -12.89
C ASP A 68 -2.46 14.90 -12.67
N THR A 69 -2.10 16.01 -13.32
CA THR A 69 -0.77 16.63 -13.25
C THR A 69 -0.44 17.13 -11.84
N ARG A 70 -1.44 17.68 -11.12
CA ARG A 70 -1.25 18.14 -9.73
C ARG A 70 -0.96 16.96 -8.82
N ARG A 71 -1.62 15.83 -9.05
CA ARG A 71 -1.36 14.58 -8.32
C ARG A 71 0.06 14.07 -8.56
N LYS A 72 0.50 14.02 -9.82
CA LYS A 72 1.88 13.62 -10.18
C LYS A 72 2.92 14.51 -9.51
N LEU A 73 2.70 15.84 -9.49
CA LEU A 73 3.58 16.77 -8.81
C LEU A 73 3.56 16.61 -7.29
N SER A 74 2.39 16.32 -6.71
CA SER A 74 2.24 16.02 -5.27
C SER A 74 3.05 14.78 -4.89
N VAL A 75 2.97 13.71 -5.68
CA VAL A 75 3.80 12.51 -5.52
C VAL A 75 5.28 12.86 -5.65
N ALA A 76 5.68 13.57 -6.71
CA ALA A 76 7.07 13.95 -6.94
C ALA A 76 7.67 14.75 -5.77
N ARG A 77 6.91 15.72 -5.23
CA ARG A 77 7.30 16.51 -4.06
C ARG A 77 7.42 15.68 -2.79
N ARG A 78 6.65 14.59 -2.68
CA ARG A 78 6.65 13.67 -1.54
C ARG A 78 7.55 12.45 -1.75
N LEU A 79 8.28 12.35 -2.85
CA LEU A 79 9.24 11.26 -3.07
C LEU A 79 10.22 11.07 -1.91
N PRO A 80 10.80 12.13 -1.31
CA PRO A 80 11.69 11.97 -0.15
C PRO A 80 11.00 11.39 1.10
N GLU A 81 9.68 11.47 1.19
CA GLU A 81 8.87 10.86 2.27
C GLU A 81 8.49 9.41 1.92
N TYR A 82 8.07 9.16 0.68
CA TYR A 82 7.58 7.85 0.25
C TYR A 82 8.71 6.85 0.03
N LEU A 83 9.81 7.27 -0.61
CA LEU A 83 10.88 6.35 -0.99
C LEU A 83 11.58 5.69 0.21
N PRO A 84 11.97 6.40 1.28
CA PRO A 84 12.60 5.75 2.42
C PRO A 84 11.68 4.75 3.11
N THR A 85 10.38 5.08 3.20
CA THR A 85 9.37 4.19 3.80
C THR A 85 9.19 2.93 2.95
N ILE A 86 8.95 3.09 1.65
CA ILE A 86 8.80 1.98 0.71
C ILE A 86 10.09 1.13 0.69
N ALA A 87 11.26 1.76 0.54
CA ALA A 87 12.55 1.07 0.49
C ALA A 87 12.82 0.29 1.78
N THR A 88 12.47 0.83 2.95
CA THR A 88 12.60 0.09 4.21
C THR A 88 11.82 -1.20 4.14
N HIS A 89 10.53 -1.17 3.80
CA HIS A 89 9.72 -2.39 3.78
C HIS A 89 10.04 -3.34 2.63
N VAL A 90 10.43 -2.81 1.46
CA VAL A 90 10.90 -3.61 0.34
C VAL A 90 12.21 -4.33 0.67
N ARG A 91 13.14 -3.71 1.38
CA ARG A 91 14.40 -4.36 1.80
C ARG A 91 14.18 -5.58 2.68
N TRP A 92 13.11 -5.61 3.46
CA TRP A 92 12.78 -6.75 4.33
C TRP A 92 11.90 -7.80 3.65
N ALA A 93 11.42 -7.54 2.43
CA ALA A 93 10.50 -8.45 1.74
C ALA A 93 11.25 -9.48 0.89
N ASP A 94 10.81 -10.74 0.95
CA ASP A 94 11.26 -11.80 0.04
C ASP A 94 10.65 -11.64 -1.36
N VAL A 95 9.41 -11.14 -1.42
CA VAL A 95 8.69 -10.83 -2.66
C VAL A 95 7.87 -9.56 -2.50
N VAL A 96 7.82 -8.74 -3.54
CA VAL A 96 7.05 -7.50 -3.56
C VAL A 96 5.91 -7.60 -4.55
N HIS A 97 4.67 -7.57 -4.07
CA HIS A 97 3.50 -7.44 -4.93
C HIS A 97 3.15 -5.96 -5.18
N THR A 98 3.00 -5.57 -6.44
CA THR A 98 2.73 -4.18 -6.87
C THR A 98 1.65 -4.14 -7.97
N PRO A 99 0.35 -4.08 -7.62
CA PRO A 99 -0.72 -4.14 -8.61
C PRO A 99 -0.70 -2.89 -9.49
N LEU A 100 -0.15 -3.02 -10.70
CA LEU A 100 -0.14 -1.96 -11.70
C LEU A 100 -1.50 -1.87 -12.40
N PRO A 101 -1.92 -0.68 -12.88
CA PRO A 101 -1.20 0.61 -12.90
C PRO A 101 -1.44 1.48 -11.65
N GLY A 102 -0.54 2.43 -11.39
CA GLY A 102 -0.70 3.47 -10.37
C GLY A 102 0.62 4.14 -9.99
N ASP A 103 0.55 5.34 -9.39
CA ASP A 103 1.72 6.10 -8.91
C ASP A 103 2.45 5.34 -7.79
N MET A 104 1.74 4.91 -6.74
CA MET A 104 2.33 4.18 -5.62
C MET A 104 2.81 2.77 -5.99
N PRO A 105 2.01 1.94 -6.71
CA PRO A 105 2.49 0.68 -7.27
C PRO A 105 3.75 0.82 -8.12
N LEU A 106 3.83 1.86 -8.97
CA LEU A 106 5.02 2.11 -9.80
C LEU A 106 6.25 2.43 -8.94
N LEU A 107 6.11 3.24 -7.89
CA LEU A 107 7.22 3.49 -6.95
C LEU A 107 7.66 2.20 -6.25
N GLY A 108 6.71 1.36 -5.84
CA GLY A 108 7.01 0.04 -5.28
C GLY A 108 7.78 -0.84 -6.25
N PHE A 109 7.35 -0.88 -7.51
CA PHE A 109 7.95 -1.68 -8.58
C PHE A 109 9.39 -1.23 -8.85
N VAL A 110 9.61 0.06 -9.08
CA VAL A 110 10.94 0.62 -9.32
C VAL A 110 11.85 0.40 -8.11
N THR A 111 11.34 0.57 -6.89
CA THR A 111 12.12 0.37 -5.66
C THR A 111 12.49 -1.10 -5.48
N ALA A 112 11.60 -2.04 -5.79
CA ALA A 112 11.88 -3.47 -5.76
C ALA A 112 12.99 -3.85 -6.75
N LEU A 113 12.90 -3.38 -8.00
CA LEU A 113 13.93 -3.60 -9.01
C LEU A 113 15.28 -3.01 -8.60
N ALA A 114 15.30 -1.78 -8.10
CA ALA A 114 16.52 -1.11 -7.67
C ALA A 114 17.21 -1.83 -6.50
N LEU A 115 16.44 -2.52 -5.66
CA LEU A 115 16.94 -3.31 -4.53
C LEU A 115 17.13 -4.80 -4.86
N GLY A 116 16.94 -5.21 -6.12
CA GLY A 116 17.09 -6.60 -6.54
C GLY A 116 16.07 -7.57 -5.92
N ARG A 117 14.87 -7.08 -5.57
CA ARG A 117 13.81 -7.90 -4.98
C ARG A 117 12.89 -8.48 -6.05
N PRO A 118 12.51 -9.77 -5.96
CA PRO A 118 11.49 -10.36 -6.81
C PRO A 118 10.19 -9.55 -6.75
N VAL A 119 9.60 -9.29 -7.92
CA VAL A 119 8.38 -8.48 -8.04
C VAL A 119 7.28 -9.25 -8.75
N VAL A 120 6.06 -9.15 -8.23
CA VAL A 120 4.84 -9.65 -8.86
C VAL A 120 3.94 -8.46 -9.13
N ALA A 121 3.86 -8.05 -10.40
CA ALA A 121 3.09 -6.90 -10.84
C ALA A 121 1.64 -7.26 -11.16
#